data_AF-A0A661ZH30-F1
#
_entry.id   AF-A0A661ZH30-F1
#
_cell.length_a   1.000
_cell.length_b   1.000
_cell.length_c   1.000
_cell.angle_alpha   90.00
_cell.angle_beta   90.00
_cell.angle_gamma   90.00
#
_symmetry.space_group_name_H-M   'P 1'
#
loop_
_entity.id
_entity.type
_entity.pdbx_description
1 polymer ?
#
loop_
_entity_poly.entity_id
_entity_poly.type
_entity_poly.pdbx_seq_one_letter_code
_entity_poly.pdbx_strand_id
1 'polypeptide(L)' 'EFLNFANENEVDEDKEGLDYANAKIKVLIKAYIGRNLYDDKGFYPILLPSDSVFMKALDLIENPG' A
#
# COMPACT_ATOMS: atom_id res chain seq x y z
N GLU A 1 -13.25 16.69 -2.91
CA GLU A 1 -12.89 17.57 -1.78
C GLU A 1 -11.37 17.79 -1.71
N PHE A 2 -10.55 16.77 -1.46
CA PHE A 2 -9.09 16.92 -1.38
C PHE A 2 -8.43 17.45 -2.68
N LEU A 3 -8.76 16.89 -3.85
CA LEU A 3 -8.20 17.36 -5.14
C LEU A 3 -8.66 18.79 -5.48
N ASN A 4 -9.89 19.14 -5.10
CA ASN A 4 -10.41 20.49 -5.30
C ASN A 4 -9.66 21.49 -4.42
N PHE A 5 -9.42 21.15 -3.14
CA PHE A 5 -8.61 21.95 -2.24
C PHE A 5 -7.19 22.15 -2.76
N ALA A 6 -6.56 21.10 -3.29
CA ALA A 6 -5.22 21.20 -3.88
C ALA A 6 -5.19 22.17 -5.08
N ASN A 7 -6.18 22.05 -5.98
CA ASN A 7 -6.32 22.92 -7.14
C ASN A 7 -6.57 24.39 -6.74
N GLU A 8 -7.44 24.63 -5.75
CA GLU A 8 -7.69 25.96 -5.18
C GLU A 8 -6.44 26.60 -4.57
N ASN A 9 -5.43 25.80 -4.20
CA ASN A 9 -4.14 26.25 -3.68
C ASN A 9 -3.02 26.16 -4.73
N GLU A 10 -3.36 26.16 -6.03
CA GLU A 10 -2.40 26.18 -7.15
C GLU A 10 -1.43 24.97 -7.16
N VAL A 11 -1.84 23.84 -6.58
CA VAL A 11 -1.09 22.59 -6.65
C VAL A 11 -1.56 21.80 -7.87
N ASP A 12 -0.63 21.60 -8.81
CA ASP A 12 -0.88 20.81 -10.01
C ASP A 12 -1.22 19.35 -9.70
N GLU A 13 -2.11 18.79 -10.52
CA GLU A 13 -2.50 17.38 -10.41
C GLU A 13 -1.38 16.45 -10.90
N ASP A 14 -0.80 15.67 -10.00
CA ASP A 14 0.11 14.57 -10.32
C ASP A 14 -0.67 13.27 -10.59
N LYS A 15 -1.04 13.05 -11.86
CA LYS A 15 -1.80 11.85 -12.25
C LYS A 15 -1.06 10.55 -11.97
N GLU A 16 0.25 10.51 -12.19
CA GLU A 16 1.05 9.30 -11.95
C GLU A 16 1.10 8.98 -10.44
N GLY A 17 1.31 10.00 -9.61
CA GLY A 17 1.28 9.88 -8.17
C GLY A 17 -0.10 9.47 -7.64
N LEU A 18 -1.18 9.99 -8.21
CA LEU A 18 -2.54 9.61 -7.86
C LEU A 18 -2.86 8.15 -8.23
N ASP A 19 -2.44 7.69 -9.39
CA ASP A 19 -2.62 6.29 -9.81
C ASP A 19 -1.82 5.34 -8.92
N TYR A 20 -0.58 5.71 -8.60
CA TYR A 20 0.26 4.99 -7.64
C TYR A 20 -0.39 4.89 -6.25
N ALA A 21 -0.87 6.02 -5.72
CA ALA A 21 -1.53 6.07 -4.42
C ALA A 21 -2.83 5.26 -4.42
N ASN A 22 -3.63 5.35 -5.48
CA ASN A 22 -4.88 4.61 -5.62
C ASN A 22 -4.65 3.08 -5.56
N ALA A 23 -3.64 2.58 -6.26
CA ALA A 23 -3.27 1.17 -6.19
C ALA A 23 -2.89 0.73 -4.77
N LYS A 24 -2.07 1.52 -4.08
CA LYS A 24 -1.65 1.25 -2.69
C LYS A 24 -2.81 1.30 -1.70
N ILE A 25 -3.64 2.33 -1.77
CA ILE A 25 -4.79 2.50 -0.88
C ILE A 25 -5.75 1.31 -1.00
N LYS A 26 -6.00 0.82 -2.22
CA LYS A 26 -6.83 -0.38 -2.43
C LYS A 26 -6.27 -1.62 -1.72
N VAL A 27 -4.97 -1.84 -1.77
CA VAL A 27 -4.31 -2.96 -1.05
C VAL A 27 -4.45 -2.79 0.45
N LEU A 28 -4.19 -1.58 0.97
CA LEU A 28 -4.30 -1.27 2.40
C LEU A 28 -5.73 -1.47 2.93
N ILE A 29 -6.75 -1.01 2.19
CA ILE A 29 -8.16 -1.21 2.56
C ILE A 29 -8.50 -2.71 2.61
N LYS A 30 -8.09 -3.49 1.60
CA LYS A 30 -8.32 -4.94 1.57
C LYS A 30 -7.63 -5.65 2.74
N ALA A 31 -6.38 -5.30 3.03
CA ALA A 31 -5.65 -5.86 4.17
C ALA A 31 -6.37 -5.51 5.49
N TYR A 32 -6.80 -4.26 5.66
CA TYR A 32 -7.56 -3.81 6.84
C TYR A 32 -8.88 -4.57 7.01
N ILE A 33 -9.64 -4.78 5.94
CA ILE A 33 -10.86 -5.61 5.96
C ILE A 33 -10.51 -7.04 6.34
N GLY A 34 -9.46 -7.61 5.71
CA GLY A 34 -8.98 -8.96 6.00
C GLY A 34 -8.64 -9.16 7.47
N ARG A 35 -7.97 -8.17 8.09
CA ARG A 35 -7.66 -8.16 9.53
C ARG A 35 -8.91 -8.25 10.40
N ASN A 36 -9.96 -7.51 10.04
CA ASN A 36 -11.19 -7.47 10.84
C ASN A 36 -12.07 -8.72 10.64
N LEU A 37 -12.00 -9.36 9.47
CA LEU A 37 -12.81 -10.55 9.16
C LEU A 37 -12.17 -11.87 9.59
N TYR A 38 -10.85 -11.99 9.41
CA TYR A 38 -10.11 -13.25 9.54
C TYR A 38 -9.02 -13.18 10.61
N ASP A 39 -9.06 -12.17 11.48
CA ASP A 39 -7.93 -11.79 12.33
C ASP A 39 -6.68 -11.45 11.48
N ASP A 40 -5.51 -11.36 12.08
CA ASP A 40 -4.27 -11.02 11.36
C ASP A 40 -3.91 -11.97 10.20
N LYS A 41 -4.49 -13.17 10.14
CA LYS A 41 -4.24 -14.14 9.05
C LYS A 41 -4.68 -13.65 7.68
N GLY A 42 -5.72 -12.81 7.59
CA GLY A 42 -6.15 -12.22 6.31
C GLY A 42 -5.32 -11.01 5.89
N PHE A 43 -4.67 -10.35 6.86
CA PHE A 43 -3.89 -9.15 6.65
C PHE A 43 -2.55 -9.43 5.96
N TYR A 44 -1.78 -10.39 6.50
CA TYR A 44 -0.43 -10.69 6.01
C TYR A 44 -0.36 -11.14 4.54
N PRO A 45 -1.23 -12.04 4.05
CA PRO A 45 -1.18 -12.49 2.65
C PRO A 45 -1.46 -11.37 1.65
N ILE A 46 -2.17 -10.32 2.06
CA ILE A 46 -2.51 -9.19 1.20
C ILE A 46 -1.42 -8.11 1.25
N LEU A 47 -0.90 -7.80 2.45
CA LEU A 47 0.03 -6.68 2.63
C LEU A 47 1.50 -7.03 2.34
N LEU A 48 1.99 -8.13 2.92
CA LEU A 48 3.42 -8.46 2.93
C LEU A 48 4.05 -8.62 1.54
N PRO A 49 3.37 -9.18 0.51
CA PRO A 49 3.97 -9.33 -0.82
C PRO A 49 4.37 -8.00 -1.49
N SER A 50 3.82 -6.88 -1.02
CA SER A 50 4.13 -5.54 -1.53
C SER A 50 5.08 -4.74 -0.62
N ASP A 51 5.42 -5.29 0.55
CA ASP A 51 6.26 -4.62 1.54
C ASP A 51 7.74 -4.84 1.21
N SER A 52 8.44 -3.78 0.85
CA SER A 52 9.84 -3.86 0.41
C SER A 52 10.79 -4.29 1.53
N VAL A 53 10.48 -3.96 2.79
CA VAL A 53 11.28 -4.36 3.95
C VAL A 53 11.11 -5.87 4.18
N PHE A 54 9.88 -6.36 4.12
CA PHE A 54 9.58 -7.78 4.21
C PHE A 54 10.26 -8.56 3.09
N MET A 55 10.14 -8.11 1.84
CA MET A 55 10.78 -8.76 0.69
C MET A 55 12.31 -8.77 0.82
N LYS A 56 12.91 -7.69 1.35
CA LYS A 56 14.36 -7.66 1.57
C LYS A 56 14.79 -8.59 2.71
N ALA A 57 14.00 -8.69 3.78
CA ALA A 57 14.26 -9.63 4.86
C ALA A 57 14.15 -11.08 4.36
N LEU A 58 13.15 -11.39 3.54
CA LEU A 58 12.98 -12.70 2.92
C LEU A 58 14.18 -13.06 2.04
N ASP A 59 14.63 -12.13 1.18
CA ASP A 59 15.82 -12.30 0.34
C ASP A 59 17.08 -12.63 1.15
N LEU A 60 17.30 -11.95 2.29
CA LEU A 60 18.44 -12.22 3.16
C LEU A 60 18.38 -13.60 3.85
N ILE A 61 17.18 -14.13 4.08
CA ILE A 61 16.97 -15.46 4.66
C ILE A 61 17.12 -16.56 3.60
N GLU A 62 16.64 -16.32 2.38
CA GLU A 62 16.69 -17.28 1.28
C GLU A 62 18.07 -17.35 0.61
N ASN A 63 18.78 -16.21 0.56
CA ASN A 63 20.13 -16.09 0.00
C ASN A 63 21.14 -15.63 1.08
N PRO A 64 21.37 -16.44 2.14
CA PRO A 64 22.46 -16.20 3.07
C PRO A 64 23.75 -16.53 2.29
N GLY A 65 24.56 -15.49 2.01
CA GLY A 65 25.77 -15.62 1.18
C GLY A 65 26.76 -16.69 1.62
#